data_AF-A0A645CM46-F1
#
_entry.id   AF-A0A645CM46-F1
#
_cell.length_a   1.000
_cell.length_b   1.000
_cell.length_c   1.000
_cell.angle_alpha   90.00
_cell.angle_beta   90.00
_cell.angle_gamma   90.00
#
_symmetry.space_group_name_H-M   'P 1'
#
loop_
_entity.id
_entity.type
_entity.pdbx_description
1 polymer ?
#
loop_
_entity_poly.entity_id
_entity_poly.type
_entity_poly.pdbx_seq_one_letter_code
_entity_poly.pdbx_strand_id
1 'polypeptide(L)'
;MTLEEEKIRIANNSDSFILGVTSATPCFVGNSGELIWKNKFKKDEWGRTQYENVTVPAVTDKAGAVIADEHTIKQAIISPEYDETKNYVPRSDRPEWVTVGLMGQVLVRDDGTCQVNSYCSVSSLGIATASSTGYRVMKRTATNQILIFLK
;
A
#
# COMPACT_ATOMS: atom_id res chain seq x y z
N MET A 1 0.33 -12.89 6.97
CA MET A 1 -0.66 -11.94 7.53
C MET A 1 -2.03 -12.34 7.02
N THR A 2 -3.06 -12.08 7.81
CA THR A 2 -4.47 -12.20 7.39
C THR A 2 -5.24 -10.94 7.80
N LEU A 3 -6.52 -10.88 7.42
CA LEU A 3 -7.43 -9.80 7.76
C LEU A 3 -8.28 -10.16 8.97
N GLU A 4 -8.47 -9.16 9.82
CA GLU A 4 -9.52 -9.11 10.83
C GLU A 4 -10.24 -7.77 10.61
N GLU A 5 -11.44 -7.85 10.04
CA GLU A 5 -12.16 -6.70 9.50
C GLU A 5 -11.29 -5.90 8.49
N GLU A 6 -11.03 -4.63 8.77
CA GLU A 6 -10.23 -3.73 7.92
C GLU A 6 -8.74 -3.68 8.33
N LYS A 7 -8.33 -4.47 9.32
CA LYS A 7 -6.95 -4.47 9.83
C LYS A 7 -6.27 -5.79 9.52
N ILE A 8 -4.95 -5.75 9.52
CA ILE A 8 -4.14 -6.95 9.40
C ILE A 8 -3.80 -7.50 10.79
N ARG A 9 -3.67 -8.82 10.87
CA ARG A 9 -3.05 -9.49 12.01
C ARG A 9 -2.12 -10.60 11.55
N ILE A 10 -1.33 -11.11 12.49
CA ILE A 10 -0.52 -12.32 12.26
C ILE A 10 -1.48 -13.46 11.92
N ALA A 11 -1.15 -14.18 10.84
CA ALA A 11 -1.93 -15.34 10.42
C ALA A 11 -1.50 -16.58 11.20
N ASN A 12 -2.42 -17.51 11.39
CA ASN A 12 -2.19 -18.80 12.03
C ASN A 12 -2.71 -19.94 11.13
N ASN A 13 -2.43 -21.18 11.52
CA ASN A 13 -2.80 -22.38 10.76
C ASN A 13 -4.30 -22.70 10.71
N SER A 14 -5.14 -22.01 11.50
CA SER A 14 -6.60 -22.13 11.44
C SER A 14 -7.24 -21.10 10.50
N ASP A 15 -6.47 -20.13 10.01
CA ASP A 15 -6.97 -19.11 9.09
C ASP A 15 -7.22 -19.70 7.70
N SER A 16 -8.44 -19.53 7.19
CA SER A 16 -8.82 -19.97 5.85
C SER A 16 -8.24 -19.09 4.74
N PHE A 17 -7.87 -17.86 5.07
CA PHE A 17 -7.37 -16.87 4.13
C PHE A 17 -6.06 -16.28 4.61
N ILE A 18 -5.06 -16.26 3.73
CA ILE A 18 -3.78 -15.59 3.95
C ILE A 18 -3.68 -14.45 2.94
N LEU A 19 -3.69 -13.21 3.44
CA LEU A 19 -3.64 -12.02 2.61
C LEU A 19 -2.29 -11.88 1.89
N GLY A 20 -1.20 -12.14 2.60
CA GLY A 20 0.15 -11.91 2.11
C GLY A 20 1.20 -11.88 3.21
N VAL A 21 2.37 -11.36 2.88
CA VAL A 21 3.57 -11.37 3.73
C VAL A 21 4.07 -9.94 3.91
N THR A 22 4.46 -9.56 5.12
CA THR A 22 5.15 -8.27 5.30
C THR A 22 6.48 -8.26 4.54
N SER A 23 6.76 -7.18 3.80
CA SER A 23 7.98 -7.08 2.98
C SER A 23 8.80 -5.86 3.38
N ALA A 24 10.10 -6.06 3.57
CA ALA A 24 11.06 -4.99 3.81
C ALA A 24 11.60 -4.37 2.50
N THR A 25 11.40 -5.04 1.36
CA THR A 25 11.91 -4.62 0.05
C THR A 25 10.80 -4.64 -1.01
N PRO A 26 9.71 -3.88 -0.83
CA PRO A 26 8.68 -3.80 -1.85
C PRO A 26 9.19 -3.04 -3.10
N CYS A 27 8.85 -3.53 -4.29
CA CYS A 27 9.17 -2.84 -5.55
C CYS A 27 8.10 -1.78 -5.88
N PHE A 28 6.83 -2.13 -5.72
CA PHE A 28 5.70 -1.23 -5.93
C PHE A 28 4.84 -1.18 -4.67
N VAL A 29 4.67 0.03 -4.10
CA VAL A 29 3.84 0.27 -2.92
C VAL A 29 2.64 1.10 -3.33
N GLY A 30 1.45 0.52 -3.24
CA GLY A 30 0.19 1.23 -3.41
C GLY A 30 -0.29 1.84 -2.10
N ASN A 31 -1.14 2.87 -2.19
CA ASN A 31 -1.87 3.44 -1.06
C ASN A 31 -0.98 3.85 0.13
N SER A 32 0.25 4.33 -0.11
CA SER A 32 1.12 4.83 0.97
C SER A 32 0.72 6.24 1.42
N GLY A 33 0.25 7.08 0.49
CA GLY A 33 -0.10 8.47 0.79
C GLY A 33 1.12 9.27 1.22
N GLU A 34 2.16 9.33 0.38
CA GLU A 34 3.39 10.07 0.72
C GLU A 34 3.22 11.59 0.65
N LEU A 35 2.53 12.07 -0.39
CA LEU A 35 2.62 13.49 -0.80
C LEU A 35 1.45 14.34 -0.31
N ILE A 36 0.31 13.72 -0.02
CA ILE A 36 -0.94 14.42 0.25
C ILE A 36 -1.74 13.69 1.31
N TRP A 37 -2.42 14.49 2.15
CA TRP A 37 -3.37 13.97 3.12
C TRP A 37 -4.40 13.07 2.43
N LYS A 38 -4.62 11.87 2.98
CA LYS A 38 -5.41 10.78 2.34
C LYS A 38 -6.77 11.23 1.81
N ASN A 39 -7.43 12.14 2.53
CA ASN A 39 -8.78 12.63 2.23
C ASN A 39 -8.78 14.10 1.77
N LYS A 40 -7.65 14.61 1.23
CA LYS A 40 -7.53 16.02 0.79
C LYS A 40 -8.55 16.38 -0.29
N PHE A 41 -8.79 15.48 -1.22
CA PHE A 41 -9.72 15.69 -2.33
C PHE A 41 -11.02 14.92 -2.12
N LYS A 42 -12.11 15.52 -2.58
CA LYS A 42 -13.44 14.90 -2.59
C LYS A 42 -13.42 13.69 -3.53
N LYS A 43 -13.93 12.56 -3.04
CA LYS A 43 -14.04 11.32 -3.79
C LYS A 43 -15.50 10.96 -4.04
N ASP A 44 -15.75 10.22 -5.12
CA ASP A 44 -17.05 9.57 -5.35
C ASP A 44 -17.17 8.26 -4.55
N GLU A 45 -18.30 7.58 -4.69
CA GLU A 45 -18.61 6.31 -4.00
C GLU A 45 -17.61 5.17 -4.33
N TRP A 46 -16.87 5.28 -5.43
CA TRP A 46 -15.85 4.32 -5.87
C TRP A 46 -14.43 4.72 -5.49
N GLY A 47 -14.27 5.84 -4.78
CA GLY A 47 -12.98 6.36 -4.33
C GLY A 47 -12.21 7.18 -5.38
N ARG A 48 -12.82 7.52 -6.53
CA ARG A 48 -12.20 8.34 -7.56
C ARG A 48 -12.27 9.82 -7.19
N THR A 49 -11.18 10.55 -7.42
CA THR A 49 -11.14 12.00 -7.15
C THR A 49 -12.04 12.75 -8.12
N GLN A 50 -12.88 13.65 -7.59
CA GLN A 50 -13.73 14.52 -8.38
C GLN A 50 -12.97 15.78 -8.81
N TYR A 51 -13.26 16.26 -10.01
CA TYR A 51 -12.62 17.42 -10.61
C TYR A 51 -13.66 18.42 -11.11
N GLU A 52 -13.30 19.69 -11.08
CA GLU A 52 -14.08 20.80 -11.61
C GLU A 52 -13.25 21.62 -12.61
N ASN A 53 -13.93 22.29 -13.52
CA ASN A 53 -13.33 23.26 -14.43
C ASN A 53 -13.45 24.64 -13.80
N VAL A 54 -12.33 25.34 -13.63
CA VAL A 54 -12.29 26.70 -13.09
C VAL A 54 -11.67 27.63 -14.11
N THR A 55 -12.35 28.75 -14.34
CA THR A 55 -11.85 29.84 -15.18
C THR A 55 -10.84 30.66 -14.39
N VAL A 56 -9.59 30.66 -14.84
CA VAL A 56 -8.53 31.51 -14.31
C VAL A 56 -8.56 32.82 -15.08
N PRO A 57 -8.81 33.97 -14.41
CA PRO A 57 -8.92 35.26 -15.08
C PRO A 57 -7.58 35.67 -15.71
N ALA A 58 -7.66 36.50 -16.75
CA ALA A 58 -6.48 37.07 -17.39
C ALA A 58 -5.64 37.88 -16.39
N VAL A 59 -4.32 37.76 -16.47
CA VAL A 59 -3.37 38.52 -15.65
C VAL A 59 -2.87 39.71 -16.47
N THR A 60 -3.08 40.93 -15.97
CA THR A 60 -2.61 42.17 -16.60
C THR A 60 -1.46 42.81 -15.80
N ASP A 61 -0.56 43.49 -16.50
CA ASP A 61 0.47 44.31 -15.87
C ASP A 61 -0.11 45.64 -15.34
N LYS A 62 0.73 46.44 -14.67
CA LYS A 62 0.34 47.77 -14.15
C LYS A 62 -0.06 48.77 -15.26
N ALA A 63 0.32 48.51 -16.51
CA ALA A 63 -0.01 49.32 -17.67
C ALA A 63 -1.27 48.81 -18.41
N GLY A 64 -1.88 47.72 -17.96
CA GLY A 64 -3.08 47.12 -18.54
C GLY A 64 -2.79 46.16 -19.71
N ALA A 65 -1.54 45.84 -20.01
CA ALA A 65 -1.21 44.83 -21.02
C ALA A 65 -1.45 43.43 -20.44
N VAL A 66 -2.11 42.56 -21.21
CA VAL A 66 -2.36 41.17 -20.81
C VAL A 66 -1.04 40.39 -20.87
N ILE A 67 -0.61 39.88 -19.72
CA ILE A 67 0.57 39.03 -19.56
C ILE A 67 0.17 37.56 -19.77
N ALA A 68 -1.04 37.18 -19.35
CA ALA A 68 -1.59 35.84 -19.54
C ALA A 68 -3.09 35.92 -19.79
N ASP A 69 -3.55 35.23 -20.83
CA ASP A 69 -4.98 35.18 -21.18
C ASP A 69 -5.80 34.37 -20.18
N GLU A 70 -7.09 34.69 -20.13
CA GLU A 70 -8.08 33.88 -19.42
C GLU A 70 -8.10 32.47 -20.00
N HIS A 71 -8.07 31.46 -19.13
CA HIS A 71 -8.12 30.08 -19.55
C HIS A 71 -8.80 29.20 -18.50
N THR A 72 -9.36 28.08 -18.95
CA THR A 72 -10.00 27.10 -18.08
C THR A 72 -9.00 26.02 -17.69
N ILE A 73 -8.88 25.75 -16.39
CA ILE A 73 -8.10 24.63 -15.86
C ILE A 73 -9.02 23.59 -15.22
N LYS A 74 -8.59 22.33 -15.26
CA LYS A 74 -9.23 21.23 -14.53
C LYS A 74 -8.49 21.03 -13.20
N GLN A 75 -9.17 21.25 -12.08
CA GLN A 75 -8.61 21.08 -10.73
C GLN A 75 -9.40 20.07 -9.91
N ALA A 76 -8.73 19.43 -8.94
CA ALA A 76 -9.37 18.50 -8.02
C ALA A 76 -10.17 19.25 -6.95
N ILE A 77 -11.40 18.80 -6.66
CA ILE A 77 -12.26 19.43 -5.66
C ILE A 77 -11.72 19.10 -4.26
N ILE A 78 -11.48 20.12 -3.45
CA ILE A 78 -11.01 19.95 -2.06
C ILE A 78 -12.15 19.39 -1.20
N SER A 79 -11.84 18.41 -0.35
CA SER A 79 -12.79 17.85 0.60
C SER A 79 -13.11 18.86 1.71
N PRO A 80 -14.38 19.02 2.12
CA PRO A 80 -14.73 19.81 3.31
C PRO A 80 -14.07 19.30 4.61
N GLU A 81 -13.64 18.04 4.64
CA GLU A 81 -12.94 17.44 5.78
C GLU A 81 -11.44 17.78 5.82
N TYR A 82 -10.91 18.37 4.74
CA TYR A 82 -9.51 18.73 4.68
C TYR A 82 -9.24 19.93 5.58
N ASP A 83 -8.29 19.76 6.49
CA ASP A 83 -7.85 20.78 7.43
C ASP A 83 -6.38 21.09 7.14
N GLU A 84 -6.14 22.23 6.49
CA GLU A 84 -4.80 22.66 6.08
C GLU A 84 -3.88 23.01 7.25
N THR A 85 -4.43 23.19 8.45
CA THR A 85 -3.64 23.49 9.65
C THR A 85 -2.98 22.25 10.25
N LYS A 86 -3.43 21.05 9.85
CA LYS A 86 -2.91 19.78 10.36
C LYS A 86 -1.73 19.30 9.53
N ASN A 87 -0.63 19.01 10.23
CA ASN A 87 0.50 18.32 9.63
C ASN A 87 0.13 16.87 9.32
N TYR A 88 0.35 16.46 8.08
CA TYR A 88 0.13 15.10 7.65
C TYR A 88 1.41 14.27 7.81
N VAL A 89 1.29 13.11 8.47
CA VAL A 89 2.34 12.09 8.51
C VAL A 89 1.95 10.97 7.54
N PRO A 90 2.78 10.66 6.53
CA PRO A 90 2.48 9.62 5.56
C PRO A 90 2.42 8.24 6.22
N ARG A 91 1.83 7.24 5.57
CA ARG A 91 1.71 5.89 6.18
C ARG A 91 3.06 5.20 6.36
N SER A 92 4.01 5.48 5.48
CA SER A 92 5.40 5.00 5.55
C SER A 92 6.07 5.32 6.89
N ASP A 93 5.73 6.46 7.48
CA ASP A 93 6.31 6.96 8.74
C ASP A 93 5.46 6.64 9.97
N ARG A 94 4.40 5.84 9.83
CA ARG A 94 3.46 5.53 10.91
C ARG A 94 3.53 4.07 11.36
N PRO A 95 3.71 3.78 12.65
CA PRO A 95 3.99 2.43 13.15
C PRO A 95 2.80 1.48 13.03
N GLU A 96 1.57 1.99 12.93
CA GLU A 96 0.38 1.16 12.71
C GLU A 96 0.24 0.65 11.26
N TRP A 97 1.09 1.12 10.34
CA TRP A 97 1.12 0.68 8.94
C TRP A 97 2.34 -0.19 8.67
N VAL A 98 2.17 -1.19 7.81
CA VAL A 98 3.25 -2.03 7.31
C VAL A 98 2.95 -2.43 5.87
N THR A 99 3.99 -2.51 5.05
CA THR A 99 3.84 -2.97 3.67
C THR A 99 3.60 -4.48 3.64
N VAL A 100 2.51 -4.89 3.00
CA VAL A 100 2.17 -6.30 2.76
C VAL A 100 2.41 -6.60 1.27
N GLY A 101 3.35 -7.48 1.00
CA GLY A 101 3.53 -8.09 -0.32
C GLY A 101 2.33 -8.99 -0.62
N LEU A 102 1.74 -8.77 -1.79
CA LEU A 102 0.58 -9.53 -2.30
C LEU A 102 0.95 -10.47 -3.44
N MET A 103 2.08 -10.20 -4.11
CA MET A 103 2.56 -11.00 -5.24
C MET A 103 4.07 -10.85 -5.39
N GLY A 104 4.71 -11.90 -5.90
CA GLY A 104 6.12 -11.90 -6.28
C GLY A 104 6.99 -12.76 -5.37
N GLN A 105 8.30 -12.53 -5.43
CA GLN A 105 9.28 -13.29 -4.65
C GLN A 105 9.56 -12.56 -3.34
N VAL A 106 9.29 -13.22 -2.21
CA VAL A 106 9.39 -12.59 -0.89
C VAL A 106 10.16 -13.50 0.06
N LEU A 107 11.09 -12.92 0.82
CA LEU A 107 11.78 -13.63 1.89
C LEU A 107 10.87 -13.73 3.12
N VAL A 108 10.78 -14.91 3.69
CA VAL A 108 9.99 -15.18 4.89
C VAL A 108 10.84 -15.88 5.95
N ARG A 109 10.44 -15.69 7.21
CA ARG A 109 10.97 -16.49 8.32
C ARG A 109 10.32 -17.87 8.27
N ASP A 110 11.13 -18.89 8.47
CA ASP A 110 10.68 -20.28 8.58
C ASP A 110 11.22 -20.95 9.85
N ASP A 111 10.57 -22.05 10.24
CA ASP A 111 10.92 -22.84 11.43
C ASP A 111 12.06 -23.86 11.18
N GLY A 112 12.66 -23.86 9.99
CA GLY A 112 13.73 -24.78 9.58
C GLY A 112 13.22 -26.05 8.90
N THR A 113 11.91 -26.31 8.90
CA THR A 113 11.34 -27.53 8.30
C THR A 113 11.17 -27.41 6.78
N CYS A 114 11.12 -26.19 6.24
CA CYS A 114 10.81 -25.95 4.84
C CYS A 114 11.90 -26.46 3.89
N GLN A 115 11.52 -27.09 2.78
CA GLN A 115 12.46 -27.63 1.80
C GLN A 115 12.34 -26.93 0.45
N VAL A 116 13.48 -26.65 -0.19
CA VAL A 116 13.53 -26.13 -1.55
C VAL A 116 12.82 -27.11 -2.48
N ASN A 117 12.08 -26.58 -3.45
CA ASN A 117 11.23 -27.37 -4.34
C ASN A 117 10.09 -28.12 -3.65
N SER A 118 9.68 -27.68 -2.47
CA SER A 118 8.45 -28.10 -1.80
C SER A 118 7.49 -26.91 -1.60
N TYR A 119 6.51 -27.07 -0.71
CA TYR A 119 5.58 -26.04 -0.30
C TYR A 119 5.72 -25.73 1.19
N CYS A 120 5.25 -24.54 1.57
CA CYS A 120 5.11 -24.15 2.96
C CYS A 120 3.75 -23.48 3.21
N SER A 121 3.26 -23.63 4.43
CA SER A 121 2.10 -22.92 4.92
C SER A 121 2.46 -22.15 6.19
N VAL A 122 1.49 -21.47 6.79
CA VAL A 122 1.67 -20.71 8.02
C VAL A 122 1.47 -21.62 9.24
N SER A 123 2.38 -21.52 10.21
CA SER A 123 2.23 -22.14 11.53
C SER A 123 1.28 -21.34 12.42
N SER A 124 1.02 -21.80 13.64
CA SER A 124 0.22 -21.04 14.63
C SER A 124 0.81 -19.68 15.02
N LEU A 125 2.10 -19.43 14.72
CA LEU A 125 2.83 -18.22 15.09
C LEU A 125 3.10 -17.28 13.91
N GLY A 126 2.51 -17.51 12.73
CA GLY A 126 2.76 -16.68 11.55
C GLY A 126 4.10 -16.94 10.86
N ILE A 127 4.79 -18.02 11.22
CA ILE A 127 6.08 -18.43 10.66
C ILE A 127 5.84 -19.51 9.62
N ALA A 128 6.59 -19.49 8.51
CA ALA A 128 6.49 -20.52 7.49
C ALA A 128 6.93 -21.89 8.04
N THR A 129 6.13 -22.91 7.77
CA THR A 129 6.39 -24.31 8.15
C THR A 129 6.12 -25.21 6.96
N ALA A 130 6.81 -26.37 6.89
CA ALA A 130 6.65 -27.31 5.80
C ALA A 130 5.20 -27.78 5.67
N SER A 131 4.71 -27.82 4.44
CA SER A 131 3.36 -28.27 4.12
C SER A 131 3.35 -28.93 2.74
N SER A 132 2.34 -29.75 2.48
CA SER A 132 2.06 -30.27 1.14
C SER A 132 1.38 -29.24 0.23
N THR A 133 0.90 -28.12 0.79
CA THR A 133 0.15 -27.06 0.09
C THR A 133 0.61 -25.67 0.54
N GLY A 134 0.16 -24.63 -0.17
CA GLY A 134 0.47 -23.23 0.15
C GLY A 134 1.46 -22.62 -0.84
N TYR A 135 2.49 -21.96 -0.34
CA TYR A 135 3.42 -21.19 -1.14
C TYR A 135 4.63 -22.02 -1.59
N ARG A 136 5.08 -21.78 -2.83
CA ARG A 136 6.22 -22.49 -3.41
C ARG A 136 7.52 -22.01 -2.77
N VAL A 137 8.30 -22.93 -2.20
CA VAL A 137 9.65 -22.64 -1.67
C VAL A 137 10.65 -22.67 -2.82
N MET A 138 11.24 -21.51 -3.13
CA MET A 138 12.17 -21.33 -4.24
C MET A 138 13.62 -21.56 -3.82
N LYS A 139 14.01 -21.07 -2.64
CA LYS A 139 15.39 -21.08 -2.18
C LYS A 139 15.46 -21.00 -0.65
N ARG A 140 16.42 -21.68 -0.03
CA ARG A 140 16.80 -21.44 1.37
C ARG A 140 17.97 -20.46 1.39
N THR A 141 17.83 -19.37 2.15
CA THR A 141 18.85 -18.31 2.25
C THR A 141 19.55 -18.30 3.60
N ALA A 142 18.91 -18.81 4.65
CA ALA A 142 19.50 -19.02 5.97
C ALA A 142 18.81 -20.19 6.71
N THR A 143 19.29 -20.49 7.92
CA THR A 143 18.72 -21.52 8.80
C THR A 143 17.23 -21.30 9.09
N ASN A 144 16.81 -20.04 9.20
CA ASN A 144 15.43 -19.63 9.51
C ASN A 144 14.85 -18.67 8.45
N GLN A 145 15.35 -18.75 7.21
CA GLN A 145 14.89 -17.90 6.12
C GLN A 145 14.84 -18.65 4.78
N ILE A 146 13.71 -18.49 4.10
CA ILE A 146 13.46 -19.01 2.77
C ILE A 146 12.88 -17.91 1.86
N LEU A 147 13.09 -18.08 0.56
CA LEU A 147 12.44 -17.30 -0.49
C LEU A 147 11.24 -18.09 -1.00
N ILE A 148 10.07 -17.46 -1.00
CA ILE A 148 8.84 -18.04 -1.54
C ILE A 148 8.34 -17.25 -2.75
N PHE A 149 7.54 -17.91 -3.58
CA PHE A 149 6.72 -17.24 -4.59
C PHE A 149 5.29 -17.06 -4.07
N LEU A 150 4.88 -15.80 -3.92
CA LEU A 150 3.53 -15.39 -3.56
C LEU A 150 2.73 -15.14 -4.86
N LYS A 151 1.61 -15.84 -5.00
CA LYS A 151 0.73 -15.79 -6.18
C LYS A 151 -0.69 -15.43 -5.77
#